data_AF-A0A413G5I9-F1
#
_entry.id   AF-A0A413G5I9-F1
#
_cell.length_a   1.000
_cell.length_b   1.000
_cell.length_c   1.000
_cell.angle_alpha   90.00
_cell.angle_beta   90.00
_cell.angle_gamma   90.00
#
_symmetry.space_group_name_H-M   'P 1'
#
loop_
_entity.id
_entity.type
_entity.pdbx_description
1 polymer ?
#
loop_
_entity_poly.entity_id
_entity_poly.type
_entity_poly.pdbx_seq_one_letter_code
_entity_poly.pdbx_strand_id
1 'polypeptide(L)'
;MKTFGKRALSLCLSLVLVLGLCVVASAATTAASPVYGLTVQNKNLLFTQNGQTVGTFTARDTKLTLTTDKDKDFLVCYYDANNKYRAVSLGKQTSLVIGGKMDALTVNKALNDKITITTASNSEIGTFKVASPNTVRIQGKVGTLTVTDAAKITLASSAKVTSKSLVKTAKLTTEKGAQSGTAKPAVTTKPSTGAIKVKADPIEADDGDKLRDLLEDLNDNVYAYDSKTDDEISGTCEWVSSGSREVTKDGTFSFTFIPDDRDYDPVKGSVKIYVDGAFGEIDLVYDGGHSVKVASGTKMKELKDWLKDNVYAEDDNGDEVKGSIKWSYGSSDKIERNRTYKFTFKPSSSKYDDEDGEIDVIIDDKNPDIG
;
A
#
# COMPACT_ATOMS: atom_id res chain seq x y z
N MET A 1 -21.42 13.15 19.46
CA MET A 1 -21.77 11.91 18.72
C MET A 1 -21.61 12.18 17.24
N LYS A 2 -20.46 11.77 16.66
CA LYS A 2 -20.24 11.67 15.22
C LYS A 2 -19.47 10.37 15.00
N THR A 3 -20.02 9.55 14.12
CA THR A 3 -19.70 8.15 13.85
C THR A 3 -18.29 7.99 13.26
N PHE A 4 -17.47 7.18 13.91
CA PHE A 4 -16.14 6.76 13.43
C PHE A 4 -16.29 5.77 12.28
N GLY A 5 -16.10 6.25 11.05
CA GLY A 5 -16.01 5.43 9.84
C GLY A 5 -14.59 4.86 9.70
N LYS A 6 -14.47 3.54 9.78
CA LYS A 6 -13.25 2.76 9.56
C LYS A 6 -12.89 2.79 8.07
N ARG A 7 -11.72 3.33 7.71
CA ARG A 7 -11.05 3.27 6.39
C ARG A 7 -9.83 2.34 6.50
N ALA A 8 -9.20 1.89 5.43
CA ALA A 8 -9.71 1.10 4.32
C ALA A 8 -8.68 -0.03 4.16
N LEU A 9 -9.13 -1.28 4.02
CA LEU A 9 -8.24 -2.34 3.55
C LEU A 9 -7.83 -1.92 2.14
N SER A 10 -6.52 -1.75 1.88
CA SER A 10 -5.97 -1.48 0.53
C SER A 10 -6.74 -2.29 -0.52
N LEU A 11 -7.21 -1.59 -1.58
CA LEU A 11 -8.24 -1.99 -2.52
C LEU A 11 -8.02 -3.41 -3.12
N CYS A 12 -8.40 -4.44 -2.37
CA CYS A 12 -8.89 -5.68 -2.96
C CYS A 12 -10.19 -5.32 -3.66
N LEU A 13 -10.17 -5.29 -4.99
CA LEU A 13 -11.41 -5.29 -5.77
C LEU A 13 -12.14 -6.60 -5.45
N SER A 14 -13.03 -6.56 -4.46
CA SER A 14 -13.83 -7.68 -4.02
C SER A 14 -14.84 -7.98 -5.12
N LEU A 15 -14.70 -9.13 -5.76
CA LEU A 15 -15.73 -9.63 -6.65
C LEU A 15 -16.85 -10.19 -5.79
N VAL A 16 -17.94 -9.42 -5.70
CA VAL A 16 -19.17 -9.86 -5.02
C VAL A 16 -19.91 -10.81 -5.93
N LEU A 17 -20.13 -12.03 -5.45
CA LEU A 17 -20.97 -12.99 -6.16
C LEU A 17 -22.45 -12.61 -5.98
N VAL A 18 -23.06 -12.02 -7.02
CA VAL A 18 -24.49 -11.67 -7.02
C VAL A 18 -25.33 -12.91 -7.37
N LEU A 19 -26.22 -13.31 -6.46
CA LEU A 19 -27.09 -14.47 -6.63
C LEU A 19 -28.29 -14.13 -7.53
N GLY A 20 -28.40 -14.82 -8.67
CA GLY A 20 -29.63 -14.87 -9.46
C GLY A 20 -30.63 -15.82 -8.80
N LEU A 21 -31.72 -15.28 -8.25
CA LEU A 21 -32.82 -16.05 -7.67
C LEU A 21 -33.60 -16.79 -8.77
N CYS A 22 -33.31 -18.07 -9.01
CA CYS A 22 -34.30 -18.98 -9.58
C CYS A 22 -35.19 -19.48 -8.44
N VAL A 23 -36.38 -18.88 -8.30
CA VAL A 23 -37.40 -19.33 -7.35
C VAL A 23 -37.98 -20.65 -7.85
N VAL A 24 -37.65 -21.75 -7.17
CA VAL A 24 -38.48 -22.95 -7.16
C VAL A 24 -38.97 -23.15 -5.74
N ALA A 25 -40.25 -22.84 -5.54
CA ALA A 25 -40.94 -23.02 -4.28
C ALA A 25 -40.94 -24.50 -3.87
N SER A 26 -40.34 -24.80 -2.72
CA SER A 26 -40.66 -25.99 -1.94
C SER A 26 -40.49 -25.67 -0.45
N ALA A 27 -41.28 -26.37 0.36
CA ALA A 27 -41.71 -25.99 1.70
C ALA A 27 -40.57 -25.64 2.69
N ALA A 28 -40.90 -24.72 3.60
CA ALA A 28 -40.04 -24.23 4.67
C ALA A 28 -39.55 -25.36 5.60
N THR A 29 -38.35 -25.85 5.32
CA THR A 29 -37.44 -26.40 6.34
C THR A 29 -36.45 -25.29 6.69
N THR A 30 -36.20 -25.05 7.98
CA THR A 30 -35.18 -24.12 8.49
C THR A 30 -33.93 -24.16 7.60
N ALA A 31 -33.72 -23.13 6.79
CA ALA A 31 -32.70 -23.13 5.76
C ALA A 31 -31.32 -23.26 6.43
N ALA A 32 -30.69 -24.42 6.27
CA ALA A 32 -29.29 -24.58 6.59
C ALA A 32 -28.52 -23.49 5.83
N SER A 33 -27.61 -22.79 6.52
CA SER A 33 -26.72 -21.83 5.85
C SER A 33 -26.08 -22.51 4.65
N PRO A 34 -26.12 -21.89 3.45
CA PRO A 34 -25.65 -22.55 2.24
C PRO A 34 -24.19 -22.97 2.41
N VAL A 35 -23.90 -24.24 2.16
CA VAL A 35 -22.52 -24.74 2.25
C VAL A 35 -21.79 -24.23 1.02
N TYR A 36 -20.94 -23.22 1.22
CA TYR A 36 -20.02 -22.79 0.19
C TYR A 36 -18.86 -23.78 0.07
N GLY A 37 -18.45 -24.02 -1.17
CA GLY A 37 -17.31 -24.84 -1.50
C GLY A 37 -16.43 -24.17 -2.55
N LEU A 38 -15.16 -24.55 -2.58
CA LEU A 38 -14.19 -24.15 -3.58
C LEU A 38 -13.56 -25.40 -4.19
N THR A 39 -13.55 -25.51 -5.50
CA THR A 39 -12.80 -26.55 -6.22
C THR A 39 -11.73 -25.91 -7.09
N VAL A 40 -10.47 -26.34 -6.91
CA VAL A 40 -9.35 -25.88 -7.72
C VAL A 40 -9.05 -26.88 -8.83
N GLN A 41 -9.17 -26.44 -10.08
CA GLN A 41 -8.92 -27.27 -11.26
C GLN A 41 -8.17 -26.46 -12.31
N ASN A 42 -6.96 -26.89 -12.67
CA ASN A 42 -6.14 -26.25 -13.72
C ASN A 42 -6.04 -24.72 -13.57
N LYS A 43 -5.75 -24.23 -12.35
CA LYS A 43 -5.71 -22.81 -11.96
C LYS A 43 -7.06 -22.08 -11.97
N ASN A 44 -8.16 -22.75 -12.30
CA ASN A 44 -9.49 -22.20 -12.13
C ASN A 44 -10.01 -22.50 -10.72
N LEU A 45 -10.56 -21.47 -10.09
CA LEU A 45 -11.18 -21.46 -8.78
C LEU A 45 -12.70 -21.50 -8.99
N LEU A 46 -13.29 -22.69 -8.87
CA LEU A 46 -14.72 -22.91 -9.04
C LEU A 46 -15.39 -22.79 -7.68
N PHE A 47 -16.08 -21.69 -7.46
CA PHE A 47 -16.89 -21.45 -6.28
C PHE A 47 -18.23 -22.13 -6.46
N THR A 48 -18.62 -22.90 -5.47
CA THR A 48 -19.86 -23.66 -5.45
C THR A 48 -20.70 -23.28 -4.26
N GLN A 49 -22.01 -23.30 -4.43
CA GLN A 49 -22.98 -23.11 -3.37
C GLN A 49 -24.00 -24.24 -3.51
N ASN A 50 -24.16 -25.04 -2.45
CA ASN A 50 -25.04 -26.21 -2.47
C ASN A 50 -24.72 -27.17 -3.64
N GLY A 51 -23.43 -27.33 -3.96
CA GLY A 51 -22.94 -28.21 -5.03
C GLY A 51 -23.04 -27.66 -6.45
N GLN A 52 -23.62 -26.46 -6.65
CA GLN A 52 -23.70 -25.80 -7.96
C GLN A 52 -22.61 -24.75 -8.10
N THR A 53 -21.93 -24.70 -9.25
CA THR A 53 -20.95 -23.65 -9.53
C THR A 53 -21.64 -22.31 -9.69
N VAL A 54 -21.29 -21.37 -8.82
CA VAL A 54 -21.84 -20.01 -8.78
C VAL A 54 -20.82 -18.96 -9.26
N GLY A 55 -19.54 -19.34 -9.39
CA GLY A 55 -18.51 -18.46 -9.93
C GLY A 55 -17.26 -19.24 -10.32
N THR A 56 -16.55 -18.75 -11.33
CA THR A 56 -15.27 -19.31 -11.76
C THR A 56 -14.28 -18.17 -11.97
N PHE A 57 -13.11 -18.28 -11.36
CA PHE A 57 -12.04 -17.28 -11.49
C PHE A 57 -10.72 -17.94 -11.85
N THR A 58 -9.93 -17.32 -12.73
CA THR A 58 -8.62 -17.86 -13.12
C THR A 58 -7.51 -17.23 -12.30
N ALA A 59 -6.71 -18.06 -11.64
CA ALA A 59 -5.54 -17.66 -10.88
C ALA A 59 -4.24 -17.84 -11.69
N ARG A 60 -3.20 -17.05 -11.38
CA ARG A 60 -1.86 -17.24 -11.95
C ARG A 60 -1.21 -18.52 -11.44
N ASP A 61 -1.33 -18.74 -10.14
CA ASP A 61 -0.87 -19.91 -9.39
C ASP A 61 -1.97 -20.37 -8.43
N THR A 62 -1.81 -21.53 -7.81
CA THR A 62 -2.82 -22.07 -6.89
C THR A 62 -2.42 -21.88 -5.44
N LYS A 63 -1.87 -20.69 -5.12
CA LYS A 63 -1.60 -20.27 -3.74
C LYS A 63 -2.77 -19.43 -3.23
N LEU A 64 -3.50 -19.97 -2.26
CA LEU A 64 -4.74 -19.38 -1.76
C LEU A 64 -4.60 -18.95 -0.31
N THR A 65 -5.21 -17.82 0.05
CA THR A 65 -5.32 -17.34 1.43
C THR A 65 -6.77 -17.17 1.83
N LEU A 66 -7.15 -17.74 2.98
CA LEU A 66 -8.47 -17.58 3.58
C LEU A 66 -8.37 -16.54 4.71
N THR A 67 -9.18 -15.50 4.66
CA THR A 67 -9.20 -14.42 5.65
C THR A 67 -10.61 -13.85 5.82
N THR A 68 -10.78 -12.85 6.68
CA THR A 68 -11.98 -12.02 6.69
C THR A 68 -11.66 -10.55 6.49
N ASP A 69 -12.59 -9.81 5.92
CA ASP A 69 -12.50 -8.35 5.82
C ASP A 69 -12.97 -7.63 7.09
N LYS A 70 -12.98 -6.29 7.04
CA LYS A 70 -13.45 -5.41 8.12
C LYS A 70 -14.91 -5.66 8.51
N ASP A 71 -15.73 -6.10 7.56
CA ASP A 71 -17.15 -6.35 7.77
C ASP A 71 -17.37 -7.78 8.28
N LYS A 72 -16.32 -8.59 8.38
CA LYS A 72 -16.31 -10.01 8.76
C LYS A 72 -16.83 -10.95 7.68
N ASP A 73 -16.80 -10.53 6.42
CA ASP A 73 -17.08 -11.43 5.30
C ASP A 73 -15.88 -12.36 5.07
N PHE A 74 -16.17 -13.63 4.77
CA PHE A 74 -15.18 -14.63 4.43
C PHE A 74 -14.62 -14.33 3.04
N LEU A 75 -13.30 -14.18 2.95
CA LEU A 75 -12.59 -13.95 1.71
C LEU A 75 -11.74 -15.16 1.30
N VAL A 76 -11.78 -15.48 0.02
CA VAL A 76 -10.78 -16.33 -0.65
C VAL A 76 -9.91 -15.44 -1.53
N CYS A 77 -8.64 -15.33 -1.17
CA CYS A 77 -7.68 -14.44 -1.81
C CYS A 77 -6.66 -15.22 -2.65
N TYR A 78 -6.28 -14.66 -3.81
CA TYR A 78 -5.37 -15.26 -4.78
C TYR A 78 -4.78 -14.19 -5.71
N TYR A 79 -3.71 -14.54 -6.44
CA TYR A 79 -3.20 -13.70 -7.54
C TYR A 79 -3.85 -14.12 -8.87
N ASP A 80 -4.47 -13.17 -9.58
CA ASP A 80 -5.03 -13.40 -10.91
C ASP A 80 -3.92 -13.55 -11.98
N ALA A 81 -4.31 -13.94 -13.19
CA ALA A 81 -3.39 -14.15 -14.32
C ALA A 81 -2.51 -12.92 -14.65
N ASN A 82 -2.92 -11.71 -14.25
CA ASN A 82 -2.18 -10.46 -14.45
C ASN A 82 -1.33 -10.07 -13.24
N ASN A 83 -1.10 -11.01 -12.30
CA ASN A 83 -0.39 -10.77 -11.05
C ASN A 83 -1.06 -9.72 -10.15
N LYS A 84 -2.37 -9.51 -10.26
CA LYS A 84 -3.10 -8.65 -9.31
C LYS A 84 -3.66 -9.48 -8.18
N TYR A 85 -3.53 -8.99 -6.95
CA TYR A 85 -4.13 -9.62 -5.78
C TYR A 85 -5.64 -9.41 -5.79
N ARG A 86 -6.41 -10.49 -5.70
CA ARG A 86 -7.87 -10.50 -5.76
C ARG A 86 -8.44 -11.20 -4.54
N ALA A 87 -9.64 -10.79 -4.17
CA ALA A 87 -10.44 -11.45 -3.14
C ALA A 87 -11.84 -11.72 -3.68
N VAL A 88 -12.34 -12.93 -3.45
CA VAL A 88 -13.75 -13.29 -3.65
C VAL A 88 -14.41 -13.32 -2.29
N SER A 89 -15.43 -12.48 -2.10
CA SER A 89 -16.23 -12.50 -0.87
C SER A 89 -17.31 -13.57 -0.96
N LEU A 90 -17.37 -14.41 0.06
CA LEU A 90 -18.42 -15.40 0.27
C LEU A 90 -19.47 -14.92 1.28
N GLY A 91 -19.40 -13.66 1.70
CA GLY A 91 -20.23 -13.13 2.77
C GLY A 91 -19.95 -13.81 4.12
N LYS A 92 -20.95 -13.82 5.00
CA LYS A 92 -20.85 -14.45 6.32
C LYS A 92 -20.90 -15.97 6.22
N GLN A 93 -19.77 -16.62 6.50
CA GLN A 93 -19.65 -18.08 6.49
C GLN A 93 -19.16 -18.61 7.83
N THR A 94 -19.67 -19.76 8.23
CA THR A 94 -19.18 -20.54 9.40
C THR A 94 -18.34 -21.74 8.97
N SER A 95 -18.32 -22.06 7.68
CA SER A 95 -17.54 -23.16 7.14
C SER A 95 -17.21 -22.97 5.65
N LEU A 96 -16.14 -23.60 5.20
CA LEU A 96 -15.79 -23.73 3.79
C LEU A 96 -15.25 -25.13 3.50
N VAL A 97 -15.71 -25.74 2.41
CA VAL A 97 -15.16 -27.00 1.89
C VAL A 97 -14.26 -26.72 0.68
N ILE A 98 -13.04 -27.24 0.66
CA ILE A 98 -12.05 -26.96 -0.38
C ILE A 98 -11.56 -28.27 -1.01
N GLY A 99 -11.71 -28.41 -2.32
CA GLY A 99 -11.31 -29.58 -3.09
C GLY A 99 -10.36 -29.24 -4.24
N GLY A 100 -9.84 -30.30 -4.88
CA GLY A 100 -8.94 -30.18 -6.02
C GLY A 100 -7.47 -29.95 -5.66
N LYS A 101 -6.65 -29.74 -6.69
CA LYS A 101 -5.19 -29.66 -6.55
C LYS A 101 -4.74 -28.21 -6.43
N MET A 102 -3.92 -27.90 -5.41
CA MET A 102 -3.38 -26.57 -5.17
C MET A 102 -1.95 -26.59 -4.62
N ASP A 103 -1.18 -25.56 -4.95
CA ASP A 103 0.21 -25.40 -4.54
C ASP A 103 0.31 -25.06 -3.06
N ALA A 104 -0.50 -24.10 -2.60
CA ALA A 104 -0.53 -23.69 -1.21
C ALA A 104 -1.92 -23.24 -0.75
N LEU A 105 -2.22 -23.52 0.51
CA LEU A 105 -3.39 -23.00 1.22
C LEU A 105 -2.96 -22.40 2.55
N THR A 106 -3.38 -21.18 2.82
CA THR A 106 -3.12 -20.49 4.09
C THR A 106 -4.45 -20.12 4.75
N VAL A 107 -4.66 -20.59 5.97
CA VAL A 107 -5.72 -20.09 6.86
C VAL A 107 -5.10 -18.97 7.69
N ASN A 108 -5.38 -17.72 7.32
CA ASN A 108 -4.76 -16.54 7.91
C ASN A 108 -5.27 -16.31 9.35
N LYS A 109 -4.43 -15.74 10.22
CA LYS A 109 -4.76 -15.32 11.59
C LYS A 109 -5.93 -14.35 11.66
N ALA A 110 -6.10 -13.52 10.63
CA ALA A 110 -7.22 -12.58 10.50
C ALA A 110 -8.54 -13.25 10.09
N LEU A 111 -8.57 -14.55 9.81
CA LEU A 111 -9.81 -15.28 9.60
C LEU A 111 -10.62 -15.31 10.90
N ASN A 112 -11.86 -14.83 10.83
CA ASN A 112 -12.77 -14.78 11.97
C ASN A 112 -12.88 -16.14 12.70
N ASP A 113 -13.07 -16.06 14.01
CA ASP A 113 -13.13 -17.24 14.87
C ASP A 113 -14.32 -18.16 14.54
N LYS A 114 -14.19 -19.42 14.95
CA LYS A 114 -15.23 -20.47 14.87
C LYS A 114 -15.62 -20.83 13.43
N ILE A 115 -14.75 -20.55 12.47
CA ILE A 115 -14.89 -21.02 11.10
C ILE A 115 -14.32 -22.44 11.01
N THR A 116 -15.04 -23.33 10.33
CA THR A 116 -14.58 -24.70 10.05
C THR A 116 -14.10 -24.83 8.62
N ILE A 117 -12.81 -25.13 8.43
CA ILE A 117 -12.22 -25.37 7.12
C ILE A 117 -12.12 -26.86 6.88
N THR A 118 -12.70 -27.36 5.80
CA THR A 118 -12.64 -28.78 5.45
C THR A 118 -11.97 -28.96 4.10
N THR A 119 -10.89 -29.74 4.02
CA THR A 119 -10.38 -30.19 2.71
C THR A 119 -11.14 -31.44 2.29
N ALA A 120 -11.62 -31.49 1.05
CA ALA A 120 -12.35 -32.63 0.51
C ALA A 120 -11.41 -33.82 0.25
N SER A 121 -11.97 -35.02 0.12
CA SER A 121 -11.19 -36.25 -0.12
C SER A 121 -10.36 -36.23 -1.41
N ASN A 122 -10.79 -35.46 -2.41
CA ASN A 122 -10.09 -35.24 -3.67
C ASN A 122 -9.07 -34.09 -3.61
N SER A 123 -8.84 -33.47 -2.45
CA SER A 123 -7.88 -32.36 -2.33
C SER A 123 -6.44 -32.86 -2.38
N GLU A 124 -5.58 -32.20 -3.14
CA GLU A 124 -4.13 -32.41 -3.09
C GLU A 124 -3.43 -31.06 -2.89
N ILE A 125 -2.95 -30.80 -1.68
CA ILE A 125 -2.35 -29.53 -1.28
C ILE A 125 -0.84 -29.71 -1.11
N GLY A 126 -0.03 -28.91 -1.80
CA GLY A 126 1.43 -28.91 -1.62
C GLY A 126 1.82 -28.50 -0.20
N THR A 127 1.51 -27.26 0.17
CA THR A 127 1.75 -26.70 1.51
C THR A 127 0.47 -26.17 2.13
N PHE A 128 0.17 -26.56 3.36
CA PHE A 128 -0.99 -26.08 4.12
C PHE A 128 -0.53 -25.40 5.41
N LYS A 129 -0.65 -24.06 5.47
CA LYS A 129 -0.39 -23.26 6.67
C LYS A 129 -1.69 -22.93 7.40
N VAL A 130 -1.72 -23.21 8.71
CA VAL A 130 -2.84 -22.85 9.59
C VAL A 130 -2.32 -21.92 10.68
N ALA A 131 -2.63 -20.63 10.52
CA ALA A 131 -2.18 -19.55 11.39
C ALA A 131 -3.32 -18.92 12.21
N SER A 132 -4.43 -19.64 12.38
CA SER A 132 -5.58 -19.19 13.17
C SER A 132 -6.04 -20.30 14.13
N PRO A 133 -6.76 -19.98 15.22
CA PRO A 133 -7.26 -20.96 16.19
C PRO A 133 -8.45 -21.79 15.67
N ASN A 134 -8.80 -21.67 14.38
CA ASN A 134 -9.95 -22.30 13.78
C ASN A 134 -9.85 -23.83 13.72
N THR A 135 -11.00 -24.47 13.44
CA THR A 135 -11.07 -25.92 13.28
C THR A 135 -10.80 -26.29 11.83
N VAL A 136 -9.90 -27.25 11.61
CA VAL A 136 -9.55 -27.74 10.28
C VAL A 136 -9.75 -29.25 10.21
N ARG A 137 -10.54 -29.73 9.24
CA ARG A 137 -10.70 -31.15 8.92
C ARG A 137 -10.07 -31.46 7.58
N ILE A 138 -9.04 -32.29 7.56
CA ILE A 138 -8.32 -32.69 6.34
C ILE A 138 -8.86 -34.06 5.92
N GLN A 139 -9.36 -34.19 4.70
CA GLN A 139 -9.84 -35.48 4.16
C GLN A 139 -9.00 -36.00 2.98
N GLY A 140 -8.28 -35.11 2.30
CA GLY A 140 -7.42 -35.43 1.16
C GLY A 140 -5.94 -35.50 1.53
N LYS A 141 -5.08 -35.19 0.55
CA LYS A 141 -3.63 -35.24 0.68
C LYS A 141 -3.04 -33.84 0.93
N VAL A 142 -2.07 -33.77 1.82
CA VAL A 142 -1.27 -32.59 2.13
C VAL A 142 0.20 -32.99 2.12
N GLY A 143 1.04 -32.26 1.39
CA GLY A 143 2.48 -32.43 1.43
C GLY A 143 3.03 -32.02 2.79
N THR A 144 3.05 -30.71 3.05
CA THR A 144 3.54 -30.13 4.31
C THR A 144 2.43 -29.42 5.05
N LEU A 145 2.14 -29.85 6.28
CA LEU A 145 1.23 -29.16 7.18
C LEU A 145 2.02 -28.36 8.22
N THR A 146 1.79 -27.05 8.29
CA THR A 146 2.38 -26.16 9.29
C THR A 146 1.26 -25.49 10.09
N VAL A 147 1.29 -25.63 11.41
CA VAL A 147 0.30 -25.03 12.32
C VAL A 147 1.02 -24.14 13.33
N THR A 148 0.74 -22.84 13.29
CA THR A 148 1.42 -21.81 14.11
C THR A 148 0.55 -21.21 15.21
N ASP A 149 -0.74 -21.58 15.27
CA ASP A 149 -1.68 -21.12 16.30
C ASP A 149 -2.35 -22.33 16.99
N ALA A 150 -3.18 -22.09 18.02
CA ALA A 150 -3.90 -23.08 18.80
C ALA A 150 -5.08 -23.74 18.04
N ALA A 151 -4.85 -24.10 16.76
CA ALA A 151 -5.84 -24.71 15.89
C ALA A 151 -6.22 -26.13 16.33
N LYS A 152 -7.44 -26.53 16.00
CA LYS A 152 -7.92 -27.91 16.17
C LYS A 152 -7.93 -28.62 14.82
N ILE A 153 -6.95 -29.47 14.58
CA ILE A 153 -6.79 -30.22 13.33
C ILE A 153 -7.31 -31.64 13.50
N THR A 154 -8.13 -32.10 12.56
CA THR A 154 -8.56 -33.50 12.43
C THR A 154 -8.12 -34.06 11.08
N LEU A 155 -7.38 -35.16 11.08
CA LEU A 155 -7.09 -35.95 9.89
C LEU A 155 -8.15 -37.05 9.79
N ALA A 156 -8.98 -36.98 8.74
CA ALA A 156 -10.00 -37.99 8.48
C ALA A 156 -9.37 -39.31 8.03
N SER A 157 -10.12 -40.41 8.12
CA SER A 157 -9.63 -41.76 7.81
C SER A 157 -8.92 -41.94 6.45
N SER A 158 -9.27 -41.16 5.42
CA SER A 158 -8.62 -41.18 4.10
C SER A 158 -7.46 -40.18 3.93
N ALA A 159 -7.22 -39.34 4.93
CA ALA A 159 -6.30 -38.23 4.82
C ALA A 159 -4.85 -38.70 4.85
N LYS A 160 -4.00 -38.00 4.08
CA LYS A 160 -2.56 -38.21 4.09
C LYS A 160 -1.82 -36.89 4.24
N VAL A 161 -1.06 -36.75 5.30
CA VAL A 161 -0.10 -35.65 5.49
C VAL A 161 1.31 -36.21 5.38
N THR A 162 2.14 -35.71 4.47
CA THR A 162 3.50 -36.26 4.27
C THR A 162 4.48 -35.80 5.36
N SER A 163 4.46 -34.52 5.71
CA SER A 163 5.24 -33.97 6.81
C SER A 163 4.41 -32.95 7.59
N LYS A 164 4.70 -32.82 8.89
CA LYS A 164 3.97 -31.92 9.77
C LYS A 164 4.87 -31.18 10.74
N SER A 165 4.56 -29.91 11.00
CA SER A 165 5.14 -29.10 12.08
C SER A 165 4.02 -28.33 12.78
N LEU A 166 3.88 -28.55 14.09
CA LEU A 166 2.81 -27.99 14.90
C LEU A 166 3.39 -27.34 16.14
N VAL A 167 2.86 -26.18 16.52
CA VAL A 167 3.09 -25.58 17.83
C VAL A 167 2.45 -26.42 18.94
N LYS A 168 2.98 -26.31 20.16
CA LYS A 168 2.51 -27.11 21.31
C LYS A 168 1.04 -26.88 21.68
N THR A 169 0.51 -25.70 21.37
CA THR A 169 -0.88 -25.31 21.64
C THR A 169 -1.86 -25.84 20.60
N ALA A 170 -1.39 -26.31 19.44
CA ALA A 170 -2.23 -26.91 18.43
C ALA A 170 -2.64 -28.33 18.84
N LYS A 171 -3.88 -28.71 18.54
CA LYS A 171 -4.39 -30.06 18.77
C LYS A 171 -4.53 -30.81 17.45
N LEU A 172 -3.88 -31.96 17.34
CA LEU A 172 -4.02 -32.88 16.20
C LEU A 172 -4.74 -34.16 16.61
N THR A 173 -5.86 -34.43 15.97
CA THR A 173 -6.62 -35.69 16.10
C THR A 173 -6.49 -36.47 14.80
N THR A 174 -6.20 -37.76 14.89
CA THR A 174 -6.01 -38.63 13.71
C THR A 174 -7.03 -39.76 13.78
N GLU A 175 -7.96 -39.80 12.82
CA GLU A 175 -8.93 -40.89 12.70
C GLU A 175 -8.24 -42.18 12.24
N LYS A 176 -8.84 -43.33 12.56
CA LYS A 176 -8.32 -44.64 12.14
C LYS A 176 -8.23 -44.70 10.60
N GLY A 177 -7.05 -45.03 10.09
CA GLY A 177 -6.75 -45.11 8.66
C GLY A 177 -5.98 -43.90 8.10
N ALA A 178 -5.99 -42.78 8.80
CA ALA A 178 -5.29 -41.57 8.36
C ALA A 178 -3.77 -41.73 8.46
N GLN A 179 -3.05 -41.17 7.48
CA GLN A 179 -1.60 -41.18 7.44
C GLN A 179 -1.05 -39.84 7.94
N SER A 180 -0.48 -39.85 9.14
CA SER A 180 0.12 -38.69 9.78
C SER A 180 1.65 -38.77 9.67
N GLY A 181 2.21 -38.23 8.58
CA GLY A 181 3.62 -38.34 8.22
C GLY A 181 4.59 -37.72 9.21
N THR A 182 5.88 -37.70 8.85
CA THR A 182 6.97 -37.44 9.79
C THR A 182 6.85 -36.07 10.44
N ALA A 183 7.11 -36.02 11.76
CA ALA A 183 7.25 -34.77 12.46
C ALA A 183 8.56 -34.11 12.00
N LYS A 184 8.44 -32.95 11.35
CA LYS A 184 9.54 -32.00 11.23
C LYS A 184 9.71 -31.33 12.61
N PRO A 185 10.91 -30.83 13.00
CA PRO A 185 11.05 -30.05 14.23
C PRO A 185 9.88 -29.09 14.37
N ALA A 186 9.24 -29.11 15.54
CA ALA A 186 8.15 -28.20 15.85
C ALA A 186 8.60 -26.80 15.48
N VAL A 187 7.67 -25.97 14.97
CA VAL A 187 7.89 -24.53 14.96
C VAL A 187 8.06 -24.15 16.43
N THR A 188 9.30 -24.11 16.91
CA THR A 188 9.67 -23.18 17.96
C THR A 188 9.29 -21.84 17.38
N THR A 189 8.21 -21.25 17.88
CA THR A 189 7.78 -19.85 17.66
C THR A 189 8.79 -18.89 18.30
N LYS A 190 10.04 -19.14 17.96
CA LYS A 190 11.11 -18.17 17.96
C LYS A 190 11.90 -18.45 16.68
N PRO A 191 11.49 -17.90 15.54
CA PRO A 191 12.44 -17.58 14.49
C PRO A 191 13.55 -16.75 15.13
N SER A 192 14.78 -17.12 14.82
CA SER A 192 15.98 -16.37 15.16
C SER A 192 15.77 -14.87 14.92
N THR A 193 16.12 -14.05 15.90
CA THR A 193 16.51 -12.65 15.70
C THR A 193 17.23 -12.49 14.35
N GLY A 194 16.67 -11.71 13.42
CA GLY A 194 17.23 -11.43 12.10
C GLY A 194 16.64 -12.34 11.01
N ALA A 195 15.94 -11.86 9.99
CA ALA A 195 15.91 -10.50 9.47
C ALA A 195 14.58 -10.31 8.72
N ILE A 196 13.79 -9.34 9.15
CA ILE A 196 12.76 -8.78 8.27
C ILE A 196 13.50 -7.89 7.27
N LYS A 197 13.29 -8.09 5.97
CA LYS A 197 13.65 -7.08 4.95
C LYS A 197 12.50 -6.09 4.89
N VAL A 198 12.76 -4.84 5.24
CA VAL A 198 11.78 -3.76 5.07
C VAL A 198 12.18 -2.90 3.89
N LYS A 199 11.23 -2.70 2.98
CA LYS A 199 11.31 -1.75 1.87
C LYS A 199 10.21 -0.72 2.09
N ALA A 200 10.53 0.55 1.91
CA ALA A 200 9.55 1.62 1.90
C ALA A 200 9.63 2.33 0.56
N ASP A 201 8.51 2.42 -0.14
CA ASP A 201 8.41 3.33 -1.27
C ASP A 201 8.17 4.76 -0.74
N PRO A 202 8.66 5.80 -1.45
CA PRO A 202 8.48 7.18 -1.00
C PRO A 202 7.00 7.57 -0.88
N ILE A 203 6.70 8.51 0.02
CA ILE A 203 5.34 9.04 0.24
C ILE A 203 5.31 10.55 0.03
N GLU A 204 4.16 11.08 -0.35
CA GLU A 204 3.91 12.51 -0.54
C GLU A 204 3.17 13.09 0.68
N ALA A 205 3.35 14.37 0.98
CA ALA A 205 2.79 15.06 2.15
C ALA A 205 2.59 16.55 1.87
N ASP A 206 1.59 17.23 2.42
CA ASP A 206 1.48 18.69 2.24
C ASP A 206 2.39 19.46 3.23
N ASP A 207 2.76 20.71 2.91
CA ASP A 207 3.52 21.54 3.88
C ASP A 207 2.72 21.73 5.18
N GLY A 208 3.38 21.43 6.30
CA GLY A 208 2.77 21.49 7.62
C GLY A 208 2.01 20.22 8.03
N ASP A 209 1.98 19.18 7.18
CA ASP A 209 1.47 17.87 7.58
C ASP A 209 2.26 17.33 8.77
N LYS A 210 1.55 16.73 9.72
CA LYS A 210 2.19 16.09 10.86
C LYS A 210 2.44 14.63 10.53
N LEU A 211 3.51 14.06 11.07
CA LEU A 211 3.80 12.63 10.86
C LEU A 211 2.61 11.72 11.19
N ARG A 212 1.79 12.03 12.22
CA ARG A 212 0.60 11.23 12.52
C ARG A 212 -0.43 11.20 11.37
N ASP A 213 -0.48 12.25 10.57
CA ASP A 213 -1.43 12.41 9.47
C ASP A 213 -0.97 11.56 8.28
N LEU A 214 0.36 11.45 8.09
CA LEU A 214 1.03 10.57 7.10
C LEU A 214 1.17 9.10 7.53
N LEU A 215 0.59 8.72 8.67
CA LEU A 215 0.74 7.35 9.20
C LEU A 215 0.03 6.33 8.31
N GLU A 216 -1.09 6.69 7.70
CA GLU A 216 -1.83 5.84 6.75
C GLU A 216 -0.98 5.59 5.50
N ASP A 217 -0.44 6.65 4.88
CA ASP A 217 0.41 6.54 3.69
C ASP A 217 1.71 5.79 3.96
N LEU A 218 2.31 5.95 5.15
CA LEU A 218 3.45 5.15 5.57
C LEU A 218 3.09 3.66 5.62
N ASN A 219 1.94 3.30 6.18
CA ASN A 219 1.52 1.90 6.28
C ASN A 219 1.23 1.30 4.90
N ASP A 220 0.71 2.10 3.96
CA ASP A 220 0.41 1.65 2.60
C ASP A 220 1.67 1.47 1.73
N ASN A 221 2.77 2.17 2.05
CA ASN A 221 4.00 2.16 1.25
C ASN A 221 5.16 1.38 1.86
N VAL A 222 4.95 0.73 3.01
CA VAL A 222 5.95 -0.13 3.66
C VAL A 222 5.64 -1.61 3.43
N TYR A 223 6.63 -2.31 2.90
CA TYR A 223 6.59 -3.73 2.63
C TYR A 223 7.63 -4.46 3.49
N ALA A 224 7.21 -5.50 4.18
CA ALA A 224 8.08 -6.33 5.01
C ALA A 224 8.08 -7.77 4.49
N TYR A 225 9.26 -8.37 4.42
CA TYR A 225 9.44 -9.74 3.94
C TYR A 225 10.31 -10.55 4.90
N ASP A 226 9.99 -11.84 5.04
CA ASP A 226 10.91 -12.77 5.68
C ASP A 226 12.17 -12.92 4.83
N SER A 227 13.36 -12.65 5.39
CA SER A 227 14.60 -12.69 4.61
C SER A 227 14.94 -14.04 3.98
N LYS A 228 14.39 -15.14 4.50
CA LYS A 228 14.70 -16.51 4.09
C LYS A 228 13.69 -17.04 3.08
N THR A 229 12.41 -16.70 3.24
CA THR A 229 11.35 -17.20 2.36
C THR A 229 10.87 -16.19 1.33
N ASP A 230 11.22 -14.91 1.50
CA ASP A 230 10.68 -13.76 0.75
C ASP A 230 9.14 -13.70 0.79
N ASP A 231 8.52 -14.34 1.79
CA ASP A 231 7.09 -14.21 2.05
C ASP A 231 6.81 -12.85 2.69
N GLU A 232 5.74 -12.19 2.24
CA GLU A 232 5.28 -10.93 2.79
C GLU A 232 4.77 -11.10 4.24
N ILE A 233 5.18 -10.20 5.12
CA ILE A 233 4.82 -10.15 6.53
C ILE A 233 3.88 -8.97 6.73
N SER A 234 2.66 -9.24 7.20
CA SER A 234 1.72 -8.19 7.60
C SER A 234 2.14 -7.55 8.93
N GLY A 235 1.91 -6.26 9.06
CA GLY A 235 2.20 -5.49 10.26
C GLY A 235 1.78 -4.04 10.10
N THR A 236 2.11 -3.25 11.10
CA THR A 236 1.80 -1.81 11.14
C THR A 236 3.06 -1.01 11.41
N CYS A 237 3.14 0.20 10.87
CA CYS A 237 4.24 1.12 11.11
C CYS A 237 3.87 2.11 12.20
N GLU A 238 4.88 2.50 12.98
CA GLU A 238 4.84 3.63 13.89
C GLU A 238 6.03 4.54 13.64
N TRP A 239 5.82 5.87 13.65
CA TRP A 239 6.93 6.81 13.55
C TRP A 239 7.84 6.74 14.77
N VAL A 240 9.16 6.77 14.55
CA VAL A 240 10.13 6.86 15.65
C VAL A 240 10.12 8.26 16.26
N SER A 241 9.90 9.28 15.44
CA SER A 241 9.68 10.66 15.89
C SER A 241 8.25 10.84 16.41
N SER A 242 8.05 11.86 17.25
CA SER A 242 6.70 12.24 17.69
C SER A 242 5.77 12.44 16.49
N GLY A 243 4.58 11.85 16.54
CA GLY A 243 3.53 12.07 15.53
C GLY A 243 3.06 13.52 15.42
N SER A 244 3.39 14.39 16.38
CA SER A 244 3.11 15.83 16.33
C SER A 244 4.14 16.63 15.53
N ARG A 245 5.23 16.01 15.07
CA ARG A 245 6.27 16.66 14.27
C ARG A 245 5.72 17.00 12.90
N GLU A 246 5.85 18.26 12.53
CA GLU A 246 5.52 18.76 11.20
C GLU A 246 6.62 18.40 10.19
N VAL A 247 6.18 18.10 8.97
CA VAL A 247 7.00 17.80 7.82
C VAL A 247 6.88 19.01 6.88
N THR A 248 7.93 19.84 6.86
CA THR A 248 7.93 21.11 6.10
C THR A 248 8.95 21.12 4.96
N LYS A 249 9.57 19.98 4.70
CA LYS A 249 10.54 19.76 3.61
C LYS A 249 10.78 18.27 3.42
N ASP A 250 11.24 17.94 2.22
CA ASP A 250 11.75 16.62 1.88
C ASP A 250 12.72 16.10 2.93
N GLY A 251 12.59 14.82 3.23
CA GLY A 251 13.47 14.20 4.21
C GLY A 251 13.34 12.69 4.28
N THR A 252 14.30 12.09 4.96
CA THR A 252 14.23 10.68 5.35
C THR A 252 13.75 10.59 6.79
N PHE A 253 12.66 9.86 7.00
CA PHE A 253 12.02 9.73 8.30
C PHE A 253 12.05 8.26 8.74
N SER A 254 12.39 8.03 10.01
CA SER A 254 12.49 6.69 10.57
C SER A 254 11.17 6.22 11.15
N PHE A 255 10.85 4.96 10.92
CA PHE A 255 9.70 4.27 11.47
C PHE A 255 10.10 2.93 12.07
N THR A 256 9.21 2.35 12.86
CA THR A 256 9.28 0.97 13.35
C THR A 256 8.16 0.20 12.70
N PHE A 257 8.49 -0.83 11.92
CA PHE A 257 7.52 -1.81 11.46
C PHE A 257 7.30 -2.83 12.58
N ILE A 258 6.04 -3.00 12.98
CA ILE A 258 5.57 -3.88 14.04
C ILE A 258 4.76 -5.00 13.35
N PRO A 259 5.34 -6.19 13.20
CA PRO A 259 4.67 -7.34 12.61
C PRO A 259 3.41 -7.75 13.41
N ASP A 260 2.32 -8.07 12.71
CA ASP A 260 1.10 -8.62 13.34
C ASP A 260 1.33 -10.03 13.92
N ASP A 261 2.30 -10.72 13.31
CA ASP A 261 2.83 -11.97 13.80
C ASP A 261 3.87 -11.70 14.89
N ARG A 262 3.50 -12.04 16.13
CA ARG A 262 4.32 -11.84 17.34
C ARG A 262 5.61 -12.67 17.33
N ASP A 263 5.76 -13.56 16.36
CA ASP A 263 6.99 -14.33 16.16
C ASP A 263 8.13 -13.52 15.54
N TYR A 264 7.84 -12.31 15.03
CA TYR A 264 8.84 -11.38 14.53
C TYR A 264 9.03 -10.20 15.49
N ASP A 265 10.29 -9.84 15.72
CA ASP A 265 10.61 -8.62 16.44
C ASP A 265 10.33 -7.39 15.55
N PRO A 266 9.83 -6.28 16.11
CA PRO A 266 9.72 -5.03 15.39
C PRO A 266 11.08 -4.61 14.80
N VAL A 267 11.08 -4.08 13.58
CA VAL A 267 12.30 -3.65 12.91
C VAL A 267 12.22 -2.19 12.52
N LYS A 268 13.34 -1.47 12.59
CA LYS A 268 13.41 -0.07 12.17
C LYS A 268 13.60 0.00 10.67
N GLY A 269 12.86 0.92 10.04
CA GLY A 269 13.00 1.28 8.64
C GLY A 269 13.12 2.79 8.47
N SER A 270 13.30 3.21 7.23
CA SER A 270 13.28 4.62 6.84
C SER A 270 12.52 4.77 5.54
N VAL A 271 11.70 5.82 5.44
CA VAL A 271 11.00 6.21 4.23
C VAL A 271 11.44 7.60 3.81
N LYS A 272 11.43 7.87 2.51
CA LYS A 272 11.60 9.23 2.00
C LYS A 272 10.22 9.86 1.87
N ILE A 273 10.02 11.01 2.51
CA ILE A 273 8.82 11.83 2.34
C ILE A 273 9.20 12.97 1.40
N TYR A 274 8.45 13.10 0.33
CA TYR A 274 8.43 14.27 -0.54
C TYR A 274 7.27 15.14 -0.08
N VAL A 275 7.48 16.43 0.10
CA VAL A 275 6.38 17.31 0.50
C VAL A 275 5.79 17.90 -0.79
N ASP A 276 4.54 17.61 -1.13
CA ASP A 276 3.82 18.32 -2.19
C ASP A 276 3.58 19.77 -1.73
N GLY A 277 3.93 20.71 -2.60
CA GLY A 277 4.33 22.09 -2.24
C GLY A 277 5.86 22.30 -2.11
N ALA A 278 6.68 21.24 -2.25
CA ALA A 278 8.15 21.34 -2.38
C ALA A 278 8.63 21.46 -3.84
N PHE A 279 7.70 21.62 -4.78
CA PHE A 279 7.87 22.30 -6.07
C PHE A 279 6.71 23.29 -6.21
N GLY A 280 6.87 24.50 -5.68
CA GLY A 280 5.96 25.58 -6.04
C GLY A 280 6.27 26.08 -7.44
N GLU A 281 5.25 26.37 -8.24
CA GLU A 281 5.41 27.45 -9.20
C GLU A 281 5.70 28.72 -8.37
N ILE A 282 6.55 29.59 -8.89
CA ILE A 282 6.77 30.88 -8.27
C ILE A 282 6.15 31.94 -9.16
N ASP A 283 5.41 32.85 -8.57
CA ASP A 283 4.88 34.00 -9.30
C ASP A 283 5.84 35.17 -9.15
N LEU A 284 6.21 35.78 -10.28
CA LEU A 284 6.98 37.01 -10.28
C LEU A 284 6.07 38.20 -9.98
N VAL A 285 6.34 38.87 -8.86
CA VAL A 285 5.64 40.08 -8.45
C VAL A 285 6.47 41.30 -8.85
N TYR A 286 5.82 42.26 -9.51
CA TYR A 286 6.43 43.48 -10.03
C TYR A 286 5.96 44.68 -9.23
N ASP A 287 6.73 45.08 -8.23
CA ASP A 287 6.48 46.32 -7.50
C ASP A 287 6.75 47.52 -8.41
N GLY A 288 5.73 48.35 -8.66
CA GLY A 288 5.80 49.43 -9.64
C GLY A 288 5.45 49.05 -11.09
N GLY A 289 5.13 47.78 -11.37
CA GLY A 289 4.56 47.30 -12.64
C GLY A 289 5.58 46.83 -13.70
N HIS A 290 5.08 46.34 -14.83
CA HIS A 290 5.87 45.67 -15.90
C HIS A 290 6.64 46.62 -16.83
N SER A 291 6.76 47.91 -16.50
CA SER A 291 7.44 48.89 -17.35
C SER A 291 8.29 49.86 -16.55
N VAL A 292 9.50 50.13 -17.03
CA VAL A 292 10.42 51.09 -16.42
C VAL A 292 10.84 52.15 -17.42
N LYS A 293 10.86 53.41 -16.97
CA LYS A 293 11.39 54.54 -17.73
C LYS A 293 12.83 54.78 -17.34
N VAL A 294 13.72 54.82 -18.33
CA VAL A 294 15.15 55.02 -18.12
C VAL A 294 15.69 56.14 -19.01
N ALA A 295 16.75 56.81 -18.56
CA ALA A 295 17.44 57.82 -19.35
C ALA A 295 18.22 57.18 -20.51
N SER A 296 18.43 57.95 -21.57
CA SER A 296 19.28 57.53 -22.69
C SER A 296 20.72 57.28 -22.20
N GLY A 297 21.25 56.09 -22.49
CA GLY A 297 22.60 55.67 -22.06
C GLY A 297 22.64 54.80 -20.79
N THR A 298 21.50 54.52 -20.16
CA THR A 298 21.38 53.57 -19.03
C THR A 298 21.96 52.22 -19.40
N LYS A 299 22.74 51.63 -18.49
CA LYS A 299 23.42 50.36 -18.72
C LYS A 299 22.58 49.18 -18.23
N MET A 300 22.78 48.01 -18.85
CA MET A 300 22.11 46.77 -18.45
C MET A 300 22.38 46.36 -16.98
N LYS A 301 23.52 46.79 -16.41
CA LYS A 301 23.83 46.59 -14.99
C LYS A 301 22.91 47.40 -14.06
N GLU A 302 22.65 48.66 -14.39
CA GLU A 302 21.77 49.54 -13.61
C GLU A 302 20.33 49.02 -13.63
N LEU A 303 19.87 48.55 -14.80
CA LEU A 303 18.57 47.88 -14.93
C LEU A 303 18.50 46.58 -14.12
N LYS A 304 19.60 45.83 -14.04
CA LYS A 304 19.67 44.62 -13.23
C LYS A 304 19.53 44.91 -11.74
N ASP A 305 20.14 46.00 -11.25
CA ASP A 305 20.02 46.37 -9.85
C ASP A 305 18.60 46.87 -9.54
N TRP A 306 17.99 47.65 -10.44
CA TRP A 306 16.56 48.00 -10.34
C TRP A 306 15.65 46.76 -10.26
N LEU A 307 15.86 45.74 -11.11
CA LEU A 307 15.08 44.50 -11.06
C LEU A 307 15.15 43.79 -9.71
N LYS A 308 16.31 43.79 -9.03
CA LYS A 308 16.43 43.16 -7.71
C LYS A 308 15.63 43.88 -6.63
N ASP A 309 15.45 45.19 -6.80
CA ASP A 309 14.76 46.04 -5.83
C ASP A 309 13.24 46.05 -6.07
N ASN A 310 12.78 45.70 -7.28
CA ASN A 310 11.38 45.88 -7.71
C ASN A 310 10.70 44.59 -8.20
N VAL A 311 11.45 43.50 -8.41
CA VAL A 311 10.90 42.20 -8.80
C VAL A 311 11.34 41.16 -7.78
N TYR A 312 10.36 40.49 -7.20
CA TYR A 312 10.56 39.37 -6.30
C TYR A 312 9.66 38.21 -6.69
N ALA A 313 9.96 37.03 -6.17
CA ALA A 313 9.17 35.83 -6.38
C ALA A 313 8.37 35.55 -5.11
N GLU A 314 7.11 35.18 -5.23
CA GLU A 314 6.30 34.61 -4.15
C GLU A 314 5.96 33.16 -4.49
N ASP A 315 5.81 32.32 -3.48
CA ASP A 315 5.23 31.00 -3.66
C ASP A 315 3.69 31.04 -3.55
N ASP A 316 3.05 29.89 -3.76
CA ASP A 316 1.59 29.74 -3.72
C ASP A 316 0.94 30.19 -2.40
N ASN A 317 1.74 30.34 -1.34
CA ASN A 317 1.28 30.78 -0.03
C ASN A 317 1.40 32.30 0.16
N GLY A 318 1.97 33.00 -0.83
CA GLY A 318 2.29 34.43 -0.79
C GLY A 318 3.56 34.74 0.02
N ASP A 319 4.43 33.76 0.24
CA ASP A 319 5.70 33.96 0.93
C ASP A 319 6.82 34.30 -0.06
N GLU A 320 7.65 35.29 0.26
CA GLU A 320 8.75 35.73 -0.61
C GLU A 320 9.84 34.64 -0.75
N VAL A 321 10.08 34.22 -1.98
CA VAL A 321 11.12 33.26 -2.36
C VAL A 321 12.44 33.96 -2.66
N LYS A 322 13.51 33.58 -1.95
CA LYS A 322 14.84 34.14 -2.17
C LYS A 322 15.52 33.52 -3.39
N GLY A 323 16.06 34.35 -4.28
CA GLY A 323 16.73 33.92 -5.50
C GLY A 323 17.64 34.97 -6.11
N SER A 324 18.01 34.75 -7.36
CA SER A 324 18.88 35.64 -8.12
C SER A 324 18.37 35.82 -9.55
N ILE A 325 18.45 37.04 -10.08
CA ILE A 325 18.01 37.36 -11.44
C ILE A 325 19.17 37.27 -12.42
N LYS A 326 18.91 36.66 -13.59
CA LYS A 326 19.84 36.58 -14.71
C LYS A 326 19.14 36.95 -16.01
N TRP A 327 19.75 37.82 -16.82
CA TRP A 327 19.25 38.10 -18.17
C TRP A 327 19.33 36.86 -19.06
N SER A 328 18.25 36.58 -19.78
CA SER A 328 18.19 35.49 -20.77
C SER A 328 19.03 35.90 -21.99
N TYR A 329 19.76 34.94 -22.58
CA TYR A 329 20.81 35.12 -23.61
C TYR A 329 20.70 36.38 -24.51
N GLY A 330 21.80 37.12 -24.65
CA GLY A 330 22.00 38.05 -25.76
C GLY A 330 21.71 39.54 -25.50
N SER A 331 21.57 40.00 -24.25
CA SER A 331 21.54 41.44 -23.99
C SER A 331 22.88 42.06 -24.36
N SER A 332 22.94 42.83 -25.44
CA SER A 332 24.00 43.80 -25.67
C SER A 332 24.19 44.66 -24.41
N ASP A 333 25.38 45.20 -24.17
CA ASP A 333 25.63 46.12 -23.04
C ASP A 333 24.78 47.41 -23.09
N LYS A 334 23.97 47.57 -24.14
CA LYS A 334 23.20 48.76 -24.46
C LYS A 334 21.71 48.43 -24.45
N ILE A 335 20.96 49.27 -23.74
CA ILE A 335 19.51 49.26 -23.77
C ILE A 335 19.05 49.92 -25.08
N GLU A 336 18.12 49.29 -25.77
CA GLU A 336 17.51 49.77 -26.99
C GLU A 336 16.15 50.38 -26.67
N ARG A 337 15.75 51.37 -27.49
CA ARG A 337 14.51 52.12 -27.27
C ARG A 337 13.30 51.23 -27.42
N ASN A 338 12.41 51.26 -26.43
CA ASN A 338 11.09 50.63 -26.45
C ASN A 338 11.17 49.12 -26.74
N ARG A 339 12.02 48.43 -25.99
CA ARG A 339 12.26 47.00 -26.13
C ARG A 339 11.90 46.27 -24.84
N THR A 340 11.31 45.09 -25.00
CA THR A 340 11.07 44.14 -23.91
C THR A 340 12.31 43.29 -23.69
N TYR A 341 12.72 43.17 -22.43
CA TYR A 341 13.88 42.39 -22.00
C TYR A 341 13.43 41.21 -21.15
N LYS A 342 13.95 40.02 -21.50
CA LYS A 342 13.64 38.78 -20.79
C LYS A 342 14.72 38.45 -19.77
N PHE A 343 14.32 38.01 -18.59
CA PHE A 343 15.20 37.49 -17.56
C PHE A 343 14.66 36.18 -17.01
N THR A 344 15.52 35.45 -16.33
CA THR A 344 15.17 34.26 -15.58
C THR A 344 15.48 34.53 -14.11
N PHE A 345 14.48 34.37 -13.25
CA PHE A 345 14.66 34.29 -11.81
C PHE A 345 15.07 32.87 -11.45
N LYS A 346 16.18 32.76 -10.72
CA LYS A 346 16.73 31.50 -10.25
C LYS A 346 16.59 31.42 -8.74
N PRO A 347 15.66 30.62 -8.20
CA PRO A 347 15.53 30.41 -6.77
C PRO A 347 16.82 29.88 -6.15
N SER A 348 17.11 30.30 -4.92
CA SER A 348 18.28 29.81 -4.17
C SER A 348 18.08 28.39 -3.66
N SER A 349 16.82 28.02 -3.46
CA SER A 349 16.41 26.69 -3.05
C SER A 349 16.11 25.85 -4.29
N SER A 350 16.60 24.62 -4.34
CA SER A 350 16.28 23.65 -5.40
C SER A 350 14.85 23.07 -5.29
N LYS A 351 13.97 23.76 -4.57
CA LYS A 351 12.55 23.40 -4.31
C LYS A 351 11.58 24.17 -5.21
N TYR A 352 12.10 24.98 -6.13
CA TYR A 352 11.34 25.81 -7.05
C TYR A 352 12.06 25.77 -8.39
N ASP A 353 11.30 25.78 -9.48
CA ASP A 353 11.86 25.87 -10.82
C ASP A 353 12.32 27.31 -11.13
N ASP A 354 13.19 27.44 -12.13
CA ASP A 354 13.59 28.74 -12.65
C ASP A 354 12.38 29.36 -13.37
N GLU A 355 12.08 30.63 -13.11
CA GLU A 355 10.91 31.32 -13.69
C GLU A 355 11.34 32.43 -14.64
N ASP A 356 10.74 32.47 -15.83
CA ASP A 356 11.08 33.46 -16.86
C ASP A 356 10.17 34.70 -16.75
N GLY A 357 10.78 35.87 -16.63
CA GLY A 357 10.11 37.16 -16.56
C GLY A 357 10.46 38.08 -17.73
N GLU A 358 9.63 39.10 -17.91
CA GLU A 358 9.81 40.12 -18.95
C GLU A 358 9.54 41.53 -18.39
N ILE A 359 10.31 42.52 -18.84
CA ILE A 359 10.12 43.93 -18.50
C ILE A 359 10.21 44.81 -19.74
N ASP A 360 9.28 45.76 -19.86
CA ASP A 360 9.31 46.77 -20.91
C ASP A 360 10.16 47.96 -20.50
N VAL A 361 11.16 48.30 -21.33
CA VAL A 361 12.04 49.45 -21.08
C VAL A 361 11.71 50.57 -22.06
N ILE A 362 11.28 51.70 -21.49
CA ILE A 362 10.95 52.92 -22.24
C ILE A 362 12.08 53.92 -22.03
N ILE A 363 12.74 54.32 -23.12
CA ILE A 363 13.72 55.41 -23.05
C ILE A 363 12.98 56.73 -23.06
N ASP A 364 13.02 57.42 -21.92
CA ASP A 364 12.49 58.77 -21.78
C ASP A 364 13.59 59.77 -22.08
N ASP A 365 13.57 60.34 -23.29
CA ASP A 365 14.51 61.40 -23.68
C ASP A 365 14.20 62.75 -23.01
N LYS A 366 13.26 62.80 -22.06
CA LYS A 366 12.81 64.00 -21.36
C LYS A 366 12.94 63.93 -19.83
N ASN A 367 14.09 63.53 -19.27
CA ASN A 367 14.67 64.22 -18.10
C ASN A 367 16.02 63.61 -17.67
N PRO A 368 17.13 64.38 -17.61
CA PRO A 368 18.45 63.86 -17.24
C PRO A 368 18.78 63.87 -15.73
N ASP A 369 17.84 64.14 -14.81
CA ASP A 369 18.17 64.26 -13.38
C ASP A 369 17.37 63.31 -12.49
N ILE A 370 17.98 62.18 -12.10
CA ILE A 370 17.85 61.64 -10.73
C ILE A 370 19.23 61.07 -10.36
N GLY A 371 19.95 61.80 -9.50
CA GLY A 371 21.12 61.33 -8.77
C GLY A 371 20.78 60.96 -7.33
#